data_AF-A0A4P9YJC4-F1
#
_entry.id   AF-A0A4P9YJC4-F1
#
_cell.length_a   1.000
_cell.length_b   1.000
_cell.length_c   1.000
_cell.angle_alpha   90.00
_cell.angle_beta   90.00
_cell.angle_gamma   90.00
#
_symmetry.space_group_name_H-M   'P 1'
#
loop_
_entity.id
_entity.type
_entity.pdbx_description
1 polymer ?
#
loop_
_entity_poly.entity_id
_entity_poly.type
_entity_poly.pdbx_seq_one_letter_code
_entity_poly.pdbx_strand_id
1 'polypeptide(L)'
;RENDITKLEYFIVPCAILALLFKVPSSSFFAWTIEYLWAFSIFLESVAIFPQLHMLQKTGEAETITVHFLFCLGGYRFFYVLNWIYRWAYGNPVESVVILPGLIQTLLYSDFFYIYYEK
;
A
#
# COMPACT_ATOMS: atom_id res chain seq x y z
N ARG A 1 -17.77 10.78 -17.54
CA ARG A 1 -18.26 10.25 -16.24
C ARG A 1 -18.28 8.72 -16.17
N GLU A 2 -17.87 8.00 -17.22
CA GLU A 2 -18.01 6.53 -17.34
C GLU A 2 -16.66 5.78 -17.43
N ASN A 3 -15.53 6.50 -17.38
CA ASN A 3 -14.17 5.93 -17.58
C ASN A 3 -13.22 6.09 -16.38
N ASP A 4 -13.68 6.62 -15.24
CA ASP A 4 -12.84 6.85 -14.04
C ASP A 4 -13.13 5.89 -12.87
N ILE A 5 -13.97 4.89 -13.11
CA ILE A 5 -14.14 3.79 -12.17
C ILE A 5 -13.20 2.67 -12.63
N THR A 6 -11.89 2.82 -12.44
CA THR A 6 -11.07 1.64 -12.14
C THR A 6 -11.87 0.90 -11.09
N LYS A 7 -12.47 -0.26 -11.41
CA LYS A 7 -13.45 -0.86 -10.51
C LYS A 7 -12.72 -1.15 -9.21
N LEU A 8 -12.92 -0.30 -8.21
CA LEU A 8 -12.23 -0.36 -6.93
C LEU A 8 -12.47 -1.74 -6.29
N GLU A 9 -13.59 -2.36 -6.63
CA GLU A 9 -13.95 -3.76 -6.41
C GLU A 9 -12.83 -4.76 -6.80
N TYR A 10 -12.14 -4.55 -7.93
CA TYR A 10 -11.02 -5.40 -8.35
C TYR A 10 -9.80 -5.30 -7.43
N PHE A 11 -9.68 -4.25 -6.62
CA PHE A 11 -8.63 -4.13 -5.61
C PHE A 11 -9.11 -4.61 -4.24
N ILE A 12 -10.35 -4.26 -3.87
CA ILE A 12 -10.95 -4.62 -2.58
C ILE A 12 -11.07 -6.14 -2.43
N VAL A 13 -11.55 -6.85 -3.45
CA VAL A 13 -11.78 -8.30 -3.36
C VAL A 13 -10.47 -9.08 -3.15
N PRO A 14 -9.39 -8.86 -3.94
CA PRO A 14 -8.10 -9.46 -3.65
C PRO A 14 -7.54 -9.10 -2.28
N CYS A 15 -7.67 -7.84 -1.84
CA CYS A 15 -7.22 -7.43 -0.51
C CYS A 15 -7.97 -8.16 0.61
N ALA A 16 -9.28 -8.36 0.47
CA ALA A 16 -10.08 -9.14 1.42
C ALA A 16 -9.64 -10.62 1.47
N ILE A 17 -9.39 -11.23 0.31
CA ILE A 17 -8.90 -12.61 0.23
C ILE A 17 -7.51 -12.72 0.86
N LEU A 18 -6.59 -11.84 0.52
CA LEU A 18 -5.23 -11.83 1.07
C LEU A 18 -5.24 -11.59 2.58
N ALA A 19 -6.09 -10.69 3.08
CA ALA A 19 -6.26 -10.48 4.51
C ALA A 19 -6.74 -11.74 5.24
N LEU A 20 -7.64 -12.52 4.67
CA LEU A 20 -8.06 -13.81 5.25
C LEU A 20 -6.91 -14.83 5.30
N LEU A 21 -6.04 -14.84 4.27
CA LEU A 21 -4.93 -15.79 4.19
C LEU A 21 -3.76 -15.44 5.12
N PHE A 22 -3.48 -14.15 5.31
CA PHE A 22 -2.30 -13.66 6.04
C PHE A 22 -2.60 -13.14 7.45
N LYS A 23 -3.85 -13.08 7.90
CA LYS A 23 -4.17 -12.68 9.28
C LYS A 23 -3.52 -13.60 10.31
N VAL A 24 -3.23 -13.05 11.48
CA VAL A 24 -2.71 -13.81 12.62
C VAL A 24 -3.80 -14.73 13.20
N PRO A 25 -3.47 -15.96 13.66
CA PRO A 25 -4.42 -16.81 14.38
C PRO A 25 -4.90 -16.15 15.68
N SER A 26 -6.20 -16.24 15.97
CA SER A 26 -6.81 -15.63 17.15
C SER A 26 -7.74 -16.62 17.84
N SER A 27 -7.82 -16.56 19.17
CA SER A 27 -8.57 -17.51 20.01
C SER A 27 -10.05 -17.17 20.20
N SER A 28 -10.46 -15.94 19.91
CA SER A 28 -11.84 -15.45 20.11
C SER A 28 -12.39 -14.78 18.86
N PHE A 29 -13.71 -14.82 18.65
CA PHE A 29 -14.36 -14.21 17.49
C PHE A 29 -14.13 -12.69 17.39
N PHE A 30 -14.12 -11.99 18.53
CA PHE A 30 -13.83 -10.56 18.57
C PHE A 30 -12.40 -10.26 18.10
N ALA A 31 -11.40 -10.96 18.66
CA ALA A 31 -10.00 -10.81 18.26
C ALA A 31 -9.80 -11.18 16.78
N TRP A 32 -10.46 -12.24 16.31
CA TRP A 32 -10.44 -12.64 14.91
C TRP A 32 -10.89 -11.53 13.96
N THR A 33 -11.95 -10.80 14.33
CA THR A 33 -12.49 -9.70 13.51
C THR A 33 -11.52 -8.52 13.47
N ILE A 34 -10.90 -8.19 14.60
CA ILE A 34 -9.91 -7.11 14.68
C ILE A 34 -8.66 -7.45 13.85
N GLU A 35 -8.10 -8.65 13.99
CA GLU A 35 -6.94 -9.09 13.22
C GLU A 35 -7.24 -9.11 11.71
N TYR A 36 -8.43 -9.55 11.33
CA TYR A 36 -8.86 -9.53 9.94
C TYR A 36 -8.98 -8.10 9.39
N LEU A 37 -9.65 -7.20 10.10
CA LEU A 37 -9.81 -5.81 9.68
C LEU A 37 -8.48 -5.06 9.64
N TRP A 38 -7.57 -5.38 10.54
CA TRP A 38 -6.22 -4.83 10.55
C TRP A 38 -5.39 -5.33 9.37
N ALA A 39 -5.36 -6.65 9.10
CA ALA A 39 -4.71 -7.18 7.91
C ALA A 39 -5.32 -6.57 6.62
N PHE A 40 -6.65 -6.49 6.56
CA PHE A 40 -7.38 -5.90 5.44
C PHE A 40 -7.02 -4.44 5.21
N SER A 41 -6.94 -3.62 6.26
CA SER A 41 -6.58 -2.21 6.12
C SER A 41 -5.17 -2.03 5.57
N ILE A 42 -4.20 -2.87 5.96
CA ILE A 42 -2.83 -2.83 5.43
C ILE A 42 -2.79 -3.22 3.95
N PHE A 43 -3.46 -4.31 3.56
CA PHE A 43 -3.53 -4.69 2.13
C PHE A 43 -4.22 -3.60 1.30
N LEU A 44 -5.33 -3.04 1.79
CA LEU A 44 -6.04 -1.98 1.09
C LEU A 44 -5.20 -0.71 0.95
N GLU A 45 -4.46 -0.32 2.00
CA GLU A 45 -3.55 0.83 1.97
C GLU A 45 -2.47 0.68 0.90
N SER A 46 -1.99 -0.54 0.66
CA SER A 46 -0.95 -0.79 -0.34
C SER A 46 -1.38 -0.44 -1.77
N VAL A 47 -2.67 -0.55 -2.07
CA VAL A 47 -3.24 -0.32 -3.41
C VAL A 47 -4.05 0.98 -3.51
N ALA A 48 -4.37 1.62 -2.37
CA ALA A 48 -5.25 2.78 -2.32
C ALA A 48 -4.77 3.98 -3.15
N ILE A 49 -3.46 4.11 -3.36
CA ILE A 49 -2.87 5.21 -4.14
C ILE A 49 -3.03 5.02 -5.65
N PHE A 50 -3.31 3.80 -6.12
CA PHE A 50 -3.32 3.44 -7.54
C PHE A 50 -4.25 4.31 -8.41
N PRO A 51 -5.51 4.61 -8.03
CA PRO A 51 -6.39 5.43 -8.87
C PRO A 51 -5.83 6.84 -9.11
N GLN A 52 -5.19 7.43 -8.09
CA GLN A 52 -4.57 8.75 -8.18
C GLN A 52 -3.37 8.72 -9.14
N LEU A 53 -2.52 7.69 -9.04
CA LEU A 53 -1.38 7.51 -9.95
C LEU A 53 -1.83 7.30 -11.40
N HIS A 54 -2.86 6.46 -11.62
CA HIS A 54 -3.43 6.20 -12.94
C HIS A 54 -4.02 7.44 -13.59
N MET A 55 -4.65 8.31 -12.79
CA MET A 55 -5.16 9.60 -13.26
C MET A 55 -4.02 10.50 -13.74
N LEU A 56 -2.95 10.65 -12.94
CA LEU A 56 -1.79 11.48 -13.27
C LEU A 56 -1.06 10.98 -14.53
N GLN A 57 -0.96 9.67 -14.72
CA GLN A 57 -0.37 9.08 -15.92
C GLN A 57 -1.19 9.39 -17.19
N LYS A 58 -2.51 9.49 -17.07
CA LYS A 58 -3.42 9.81 -18.19
C LYS A 58 -3.45 11.29 -18.53
N THR A 59 -3.44 12.17 -17.54
CA THR A 59 -3.52 13.61 -17.78
C THR A 59 -2.19 14.19 -18.22
N GLY A 60 -1.06 13.58 -17.85
CA GLY A 60 0.28 14.09 -18.17
C GLY A 60 0.64 15.40 -17.44
N GLU A 61 -0.33 16.03 -16.78
CA GLU A 61 -0.16 17.20 -15.93
C GLU A 61 0.02 16.74 -14.49
N ALA A 62 1.28 16.57 -14.08
CA ALA A 62 1.62 16.48 -12.67
C ALA A 62 1.80 17.91 -12.15
N GLU A 63 0.76 18.49 -11.55
CA GLU A 63 0.90 19.77 -10.84
C GLU A 63 2.01 19.65 -9.79
N THR A 64 2.86 20.67 -9.66
CA THR A 64 4.01 20.67 -8.73
C THR A 64 3.60 20.32 -7.29
N ILE A 65 2.39 20.71 -6.87
CA ILE A 65 1.81 20.37 -5.55
C ILE A 65 1.64 18.86 -5.39
N THR A 66 1.14 18.17 -6.42
CA THR A 66 0.91 16.72 -6.40
C THR A 66 2.23 15.95 -6.32
N VAL A 67 3.27 16.44 -6.98
CA VAL A 67 4.62 15.84 -6.94
C VAL A 67 5.22 15.91 -5.53
N HIS A 68 5.14 17.08 -4.86
CA HIS A 68 5.61 17.20 -3.48
C HIS A 68 4.83 16.33 -2.50
N PHE A 69 3.50 16.23 -2.68
CA PHE A 69 2.68 15.32 -1.89
C PHE A 69 3.12 13.86 -2.04
N LEU A 70 3.30 13.39 -3.28
CA LEU A 70 3.74 12.02 -3.57
C LEU A 70 5.17 11.75 -3.08
N PHE A 71 6.06 12.74 -3.15
CA PHE A 71 7.40 12.66 -2.58
C PHE A 71 7.36 12.46 -1.06
N CYS A 72 6.57 13.25 -0.33
CA CYS A 72 6.40 13.10 1.12
C CYS A 72 5.81 11.71 1.47
N LEU A 73 4.84 11.25 0.68
CA LEU A 73 4.19 9.96 0.87
C LEU A 73 5.16 8.78 0.62
N GLY A 74 6.01 8.89 -0.41
CA GLY A 74 7.11 7.95 -0.65
C GLY A 74 8.17 7.98 0.46
N GLY A 75 8.52 9.17 0.95
CA GLY A 75 9.43 9.36 2.08
C GLY A 75 8.92 8.69 3.37
N TYR A 76 7.64 8.85 3.69
CA TYR A 76 6.98 8.12 4.78
C TYR A 76 7.20 6.59 4.68
N ARG A 77 7.04 6.02 3.47
CA ARG A 77 7.27 4.58 3.26
C ARG A 77 8.72 4.18 3.37
N PHE A 78 9.64 4.98 2.84
CA PHE A 78 11.07 4.75 3.00
C PHE A 78 11.46 4.65 4.48
N PHE A 79 10.96 5.55 5.34
CA PHE A 79 11.21 5.49 6.78
C PHE A 79 10.61 4.26 7.45
N TYR A 80 9.47 3.75 6.97
CA TYR A 80 8.90 2.48 7.46
C TYR A 80 9.80 1.28 7.14
N VAL A 81 10.33 1.21 5.92
CA VAL A 81 11.28 0.15 5.53
C VAL A 81 12.54 0.20 6.40
N LEU A 82 13.09 1.40 6.65
CA LEU A 82 14.20 1.57 7.59
C LEU A 82 13.85 1.12 9.01
N ASN A 83 12.63 1.42 9.47
CA ASN A 83 12.15 0.94 10.77
C ASN A 83 12.08 -0.59 10.83
N TRP A 84 11.65 -1.26 9.76
CA TRP A 84 11.63 -2.72 9.71
C TRP A 84 13.03 -3.32 9.78
N ILE A 85 13.98 -2.75 9.04
CA ILE A 85 15.40 -3.16 9.08
C ILE A 85 15.95 -2.98 10.50
N TYR A 86 15.66 -1.84 11.12
CA TYR A 86 16.03 -1.58 12.51
C TYR A 86 15.44 -2.65 13.45
N ARG A 87 14.13 -2.89 13.43
CA ARG A 87 13.48 -3.91 14.28
C ARG A 87 14.09 -5.30 14.11
N TRP A 88 14.35 -5.69 12.86
CA TRP A 88 14.99 -6.96 12.54
C TRP A 88 16.39 -7.08 13.13
N ALA A 89 17.21 -6.02 13.05
CA ALA A 89 18.55 -5.98 13.63
C ALA A 89 18.56 -6.13 15.16
N TYR A 90 17.50 -5.68 15.84
CA TYR A 90 17.33 -5.80 17.29
C TYR A 90 16.48 -7.02 17.70
N GLY A 91 16.32 -8.02 16.82
CA GLY A 91 15.68 -9.29 17.17
C GLY A 91 14.16 -9.24 17.31
N ASN A 92 13.51 -8.17 16.85
CA ASN A 92 12.05 -8.06 16.84
C ASN A 92 11.53 -8.38 15.43
N PRO A 93 11.04 -9.61 15.17
CA PRO A 93 10.57 -9.97 13.84
C PRO A 93 9.39 -9.09 13.43
N VAL A 94 9.41 -8.65 12.17
CA VAL A 94 8.29 -7.93 11.56
C VAL A 94 7.36 -8.96 10.94
N GLU A 95 6.06 -8.79 11.16
CA GLU A 95 5.06 -9.73 10.69
C GLU A 95 4.93 -9.70 9.16
N SER A 96 4.77 -10.88 8.55
CA SER A 96 4.68 -11.03 7.09
C SER A 96 3.51 -10.26 6.47
N VAL A 97 2.42 -10.07 7.23
CA VAL A 97 1.25 -9.27 6.86
C VAL A 97 1.58 -7.79 6.64
N VAL A 98 2.69 -7.29 7.18
CA VAL A 98 3.18 -5.92 6.99
C VAL A 98 4.18 -5.85 5.83
N ILE A 99 5.06 -6.84 5.73
CA ILE A 99 6.15 -6.85 4.73
C ILE A 99 5.59 -6.95 3.32
N LEU A 100 4.67 -7.91 3.05
CA LEU A 100 4.19 -8.17 1.70
C LEU A 100 3.43 -6.97 1.09
N PRO A 101 2.43 -6.37 1.77
CA PRO A 101 1.79 -5.14 1.29
C PRO A 101 2.77 -3.96 1.20
N GLY A 102 3.72 -3.90 2.14
CA GLY A 102 4.80 -2.93 2.13
C GLY A 102 5.66 -2.94 0.86
N LEU A 103 6.00 -4.14 0.38
CA LEU A 103 6.74 -4.32 -0.86
C LEU A 103 5.89 -3.92 -2.08
N ILE A 104 4.62 -4.36 -2.13
CA ILE A 104 3.68 -3.98 -3.21
C ILE A 104 3.58 -2.47 -3.33
N GLN A 105 3.39 -1.79 -2.19
CA GLN A 105 3.24 -0.36 -2.17
C GLN A 105 4.52 0.38 -2.55
N THR A 106 5.68 -0.13 -2.12
CA THR A 106 6.99 0.43 -2.50
C THR A 106 7.21 0.32 -4.00
N LEU A 107 6.89 -0.82 -4.61
CA LEU A 107 6.97 -1.03 -6.06
C LEU A 107 6.04 -0.07 -6.82
N LEU A 108 4.81 0.14 -6.34
CA LEU A 108 3.87 1.09 -6.94
C LEU A 108 4.42 2.53 -6.92
N TYR A 109 5.03 2.96 -5.82
CA TYR A 109 5.68 4.26 -5.76
C TYR A 109 6.90 4.35 -6.68
N SER A 110 7.73 3.31 -6.73
CA SER A 110 8.91 3.28 -7.60
C SER A 110 8.54 3.36 -9.08
N ASP A 111 7.50 2.64 -9.52
CA ASP A 111 6.98 2.71 -10.89
C ASP A 111 6.52 4.14 -11.24
N PHE A 112 5.83 4.80 -10.32
CA PHE A 112 5.46 6.20 -10.48
C PHE A 112 6.68 7.13 -10.62
N PHE A 113 7.67 7.02 -9.72
CA PHE A 113 8.87 7.85 -9.79
C PHE A 113 9.67 7.63 -11.08
N TYR A 114 9.73 6.39 -11.56
CA TYR A 114 10.37 6.05 -12.82
C TYR A 114 9.68 6.75 -14.00
N ILE A 115 8.36 6.59 -14.11
CA ILE A 115 7.56 7.19 -15.20
C ILE A 115 7.60 8.73 -15.14
N TYR A 116 7.61 9.32 -13.94
CA TYR A 116 7.69 10.76 -13.75
C TYR A 116 9.05 11.34 -14.14
N TYR A 117 10.15 10.58 -13.97
CA TYR A 117 11.48 11.06 -14.34
C TYR A 117 11.79 10.87 -15.84
N GLU A 118 11.22 9.84 -16.47
CA GLU A 118 11.43 9.56 -17.89
C GLU A 118 10.56 10.39 -18.84
N LYS A 119 9.41 10.91 -18.36
CA LYS A 119 8.54 11.85 -19.10
C LYS A 119 8.84 13.30 -18.74
#